data_AF-A0A7S3HME2-F1
#
_entry.id   AF-A0A7S3HME2-F1
#
_cell.length_a   1.000
_cell.length_b   1.000
_cell.length_c   1.000
_cell.angle_alpha   90.00
_cell.angle_beta   90.00
_cell.angle_gamma   90.00
#
_symmetry.space_group_name_H-M   'P 1'
#
loop_
_entity.id
_entity.type
_entity.pdbx_description
1 polymer ?
#
loop_
_entity_poly.entity_id
_entity_poly.type
_entity_poly.pdbx_seq_one_letter_code
_entity_poly.pdbx_strand_id
1 'polypeptide(L)'
;PSPAIKQWFTNWGSFGEAHPAEREDGSLYPVTGSDHKGVGGCGTHDTRITFQVLPETVARYAELMGWTEEQVLAYYQAALNLMPISRSIPKHTPEQFYETILNNLPNDIANLADEGNEHQTRLSMDSVAEFSVACYPNELRWTSAYLLHDSVRPSNLTVLSNAVVGKVVLEKVNNQVVAKGVVIQIDEGAERKEVVARLEEHGEIALTGGAFGAVSVLQRSGVGPRAVLEAAGIAEVFVDNPEVGHGVDHPEISVMYEWLDKWNLSDTELPRGGVMGWPFGA
;
A
#
# COMPACT_ATOMS: atom_id res chain seq x y z
N PRO A 1 -19.48 15.37 16.16
CA PRO A 1 -18.17 15.17 15.51
C PRO A 1 -17.54 16.45 14.94
N SER A 2 -16.22 16.62 15.12
CA SER A 2 -15.42 17.64 14.43
C SER A 2 -15.53 17.45 12.90
N PRO A 3 -15.31 18.50 12.08
CA PRO A 3 -15.30 18.37 10.63
C PRO A 3 -14.33 17.30 10.12
N ALA A 4 -13.15 17.16 10.74
CA ALA A 4 -12.15 16.15 10.38
C ALA A 4 -12.67 14.72 10.64
N ILE A 5 -13.27 14.47 11.80
CA ILE A 5 -13.91 13.18 12.11
C ILE A 5 -15.02 12.89 11.10
N LYS A 6 -15.88 13.87 10.78
CA LYS A 6 -16.93 13.67 9.75
C LYS A 6 -16.31 13.30 8.40
N GLN A 7 -15.28 14.02 7.97
CA GLN A 7 -14.61 13.79 6.69
C GLN A 7 -13.96 12.41 6.63
N TRP A 8 -13.31 11.94 7.70
CA TRP A 8 -12.75 10.58 7.78
C TRP A 8 -13.79 9.49 7.47
N PHE A 9 -15.04 9.71 7.91
CA PHE A 9 -16.13 8.77 7.69
C PHE A 9 -16.81 8.91 6.33
N THR A 10 -16.69 10.07 5.67
CA THR A 10 -17.39 10.38 4.40
C THR A 10 -16.49 10.48 3.17
N ASN A 11 -15.18 10.67 3.33
CA ASN A 11 -14.26 10.88 2.22
C ASN A 11 -13.62 9.57 1.79
N TRP A 12 -13.91 9.20 0.54
CA TRP A 12 -13.50 7.96 -0.07
C TRP A 12 -12.20 8.23 -0.82
N GLY A 13 -11.06 7.92 -0.19
CA GLY A 13 -9.72 8.29 -0.65
C GLY A 13 -9.50 8.02 -2.14
N SER A 14 -9.07 9.07 -2.83
CA SER A 14 -8.50 9.02 -4.17
C SER A 14 -7.14 9.73 -4.14
N PHE A 15 -6.30 9.41 -5.11
CA PHE A 15 -5.00 10.02 -5.30
C PHE A 15 -5.13 11.56 -5.35
N GLY A 16 -4.45 12.27 -4.44
CA GLY A 16 -4.42 13.74 -4.41
C GLY A 16 -5.44 14.43 -3.51
N GLU A 17 -6.31 13.70 -2.80
CA GLU A 17 -7.15 14.29 -1.75
C GLU A 17 -6.40 14.33 -0.41
N ALA A 18 -6.00 15.54 0.01
CA ALA A 18 -5.43 15.74 1.33
C ALA A 18 -6.42 15.29 2.41
N HIS A 19 -5.97 14.43 3.31
CA HIS A 19 -6.70 14.14 4.53
C HIS A 19 -6.36 15.24 5.56
N PRO A 20 -7.35 15.84 6.23
CA PRO A 20 -7.07 16.75 7.33
C PRO A 20 -6.42 15.95 8.46
N ALA A 21 -5.18 16.29 8.80
CA ALA A 21 -4.55 15.85 10.03
C ALA A 21 -4.72 16.95 11.09
N GLU A 22 -4.85 16.56 12.36
CA GLU A 22 -4.94 17.49 13.49
C GLU A 22 -3.55 17.66 14.11
N ARG A 23 -3.13 18.91 14.33
CA ARG A 23 -1.98 19.23 15.19
C ARG A 23 -2.37 19.08 16.66
N GLU A 24 -1.38 19.08 17.55
CA GLU A 24 -1.62 19.06 19.01
C GLU A 24 -2.51 20.20 19.51
N ASP A 25 -2.51 21.35 18.83
CA ASP A 25 -3.36 22.50 19.15
C ASP A 25 -4.78 22.42 18.57
N GLY A 26 -5.13 21.30 17.92
CA GLY A 26 -6.42 21.06 17.28
C GLY A 26 -6.61 21.77 15.93
N SER A 27 -5.58 22.48 15.43
CA SER A 27 -5.63 23.05 14.07
C SER A 27 -5.47 21.96 13.01
N LEU A 28 -6.19 22.11 11.91
CA LEU A 28 -6.09 21.20 10.77
C LEU A 28 -4.89 21.59 9.90
N TYR A 29 -4.10 20.60 9.50
CA TYR A 29 -3.13 20.74 8.43
C TYR A 29 -3.34 19.63 7.39
N PRO A 30 -3.21 19.96 6.10
CA PRO A 30 -3.34 18.95 5.06
C PRO A 30 -2.14 18.01 5.13
N VAL A 31 -2.40 16.71 5.26
CA VAL A 31 -1.43 15.67 4.90
C VAL A 31 -1.95 15.03 3.63
N THR A 32 -1.20 15.20 2.55
CA THR A 32 -1.46 14.49 1.30
C THR A 32 -0.90 13.08 1.43
N GLY A 33 -1.72 12.16 1.95
CA GLY A 33 -1.49 10.73 1.73
C GLY A 33 -1.89 10.35 0.31
N SER A 34 -1.17 9.41 -0.29
CA SER A 34 -1.58 8.80 -1.56
C SER A 34 -2.11 7.39 -1.32
N ASP A 35 -3.37 7.15 -1.69
CA ASP A 35 -3.94 5.81 -1.81
C ASP A 35 -4.58 5.66 -3.20
N HIS A 36 -4.74 4.42 -3.66
CA HIS A 36 -5.24 4.12 -4.99
C HIS A 36 -6.71 3.71 -4.99
N LYS A 37 -7.45 4.23 -5.98
CA LYS A 37 -8.78 3.76 -6.32
C LYS A 37 -8.74 2.93 -7.60
N GLY A 38 -8.69 1.61 -7.46
CA GLY A 38 -8.71 0.70 -8.60
C GLY A 38 -8.38 -0.74 -8.21
N VAL A 39 -8.70 -1.68 -9.12
CA VAL A 39 -8.30 -3.08 -8.97
C VAL A 39 -6.77 -3.16 -9.05
N GLY A 40 -6.14 -3.78 -8.05
CA GLY A 40 -4.68 -3.86 -7.91
C GLY A 40 -4.09 -2.93 -6.84
N GLY A 41 -4.88 -1.99 -6.30
CA GLY A 41 -4.44 -1.08 -5.23
C GLY A 41 -3.20 -0.25 -5.63
N CYS A 42 -2.37 0.13 -4.65
CA CYS A 42 -1.19 0.95 -4.90
C CYS A 42 -0.20 0.33 -5.91
N GLY A 43 -0.21 -1.00 -6.10
CA GLY A 43 0.63 -1.68 -7.10
C GLY A 43 0.45 -1.18 -8.54
N THR A 44 -0.67 -0.50 -8.84
CA THR A 44 -0.93 0.09 -10.17
C THR A 44 -0.17 1.40 -10.43
N HIS A 45 0.34 2.09 -9.38
CA HIS A 45 0.99 3.39 -9.51
C HIS A 45 2.19 3.61 -8.58
N ASP A 46 2.48 2.66 -7.69
CA ASP A 46 3.61 2.74 -6.78
C ASP A 46 4.95 2.85 -7.53
N THR A 47 6.00 3.02 -6.74
CA THR A 47 7.37 3.18 -7.22
C THR A 47 7.93 1.90 -7.86
N ARG A 48 7.24 0.76 -7.68
CA ARG A 48 7.66 -0.60 -8.03
C ARG A 48 8.90 -1.09 -7.29
N ILE A 49 9.46 -0.31 -6.36
CA ILE A 49 10.69 -0.68 -5.67
C ILE A 49 10.43 -1.93 -4.84
N THR A 50 11.33 -2.90 -4.96
CA THR A 50 11.25 -4.15 -4.20
C THR A 50 12.32 -4.18 -3.10
N PHE A 51 11.90 -4.55 -1.91
CA PHE A 51 12.76 -4.78 -0.75
C PHE A 51 12.51 -6.18 -0.22
N GLN A 52 13.56 -6.87 0.21
CA GLN A 52 13.39 -8.03 1.06
C GLN A 52 13.00 -7.63 2.49
N VAL A 53 12.16 -8.46 3.11
CA VAL A 53 11.81 -8.32 4.52
C VAL A 53 13.05 -8.51 5.40
N LEU A 54 13.20 -7.66 6.42
CA LEU A 54 14.29 -7.77 7.39
C LEU A 54 14.08 -8.97 8.32
N PRO A 55 15.14 -9.68 8.75
CA PRO A 55 15.03 -10.80 9.69
C PRO A 55 14.27 -10.44 10.97
N GLU A 56 14.47 -9.25 11.51
CA GLU A 56 13.79 -8.77 12.72
C GLU A 56 12.28 -8.62 12.49
N THR A 57 11.87 -8.20 11.30
CA THR A 57 10.47 -8.13 10.89
C THR A 57 9.86 -9.52 10.75
N VAL A 58 10.61 -10.49 10.22
CA VAL A 58 10.17 -11.90 10.12
C VAL A 58 9.94 -12.49 11.52
N ALA A 59 10.90 -12.33 12.43
CA ALA A 59 10.81 -12.82 13.80
C ALA A 59 9.60 -12.20 14.53
N ARG A 60 9.38 -10.89 14.37
CA ARG A 60 8.21 -10.21 14.94
C ARG A 60 6.89 -10.76 14.41
N TYR A 61 6.77 -11.01 13.09
CA TYR A 61 5.55 -11.58 12.54
C TYR A 61 5.33 -13.03 12.95
N ALA A 62 6.39 -13.82 13.07
CA ALA A 62 6.30 -15.18 13.58
C ALA A 62 5.72 -15.20 14.99
N GLU A 63 6.20 -14.33 15.87
CA GLU A 63 5.66 -14.16 17.23
C GLU A 63 4.18 -13.74 17.22
N LEU A 64 3.82 -12.69 16.48
CA LEU A 64 2.45 -12.16 16.43
C LEU A 64 1.44 -13.16 15.88
N MET A 65 1.85 -13.99 14.94
CA MET A 65 0.98 -14.98 14.29
C MET A 65 0.98 -16.33 15.00
N GLY A 66 1.88 -16.54 15.97
CA GLY A 66 2.13 -17.86 16.57
C GLY A 66 2.69 -18.87 15.55
N TRP A 67 3.45 -18.39 14.57
CA TRP A 67 4.05 -19.17 13.48
C TRP A 67 5.56 -19.35 13.70
N THR A 68 6.18 -20.24 12.93
CA THR A 68 7.64 -20.26 12.78
C THR A 68 8.10 -19.20 11.77
N GLU A 69 9.34 -18.74 11.88
CA GLU A 69 9.93 -17.83 10.88
C GLU A 69 9.94 -18.46 9.47
N GLU A 70 10.14 -19.78 9.38
CA GLU A 70 10.07 -20.52 8.12
C GLU A 70 8.70 -20.43 7.46
N GLN A 71 7.61 -20.53 8.25
CA GLN A 71 6.25 -20.35 7.74
C GLN A 71 6.04 -18.94 7.19
N VAL A 72 6.51 -17.92 7.91
CA VAL A 72 6.43 -16.52 7.45
C VAL A 72 7.21 -16.34 6.14
N LEU A 73 8.45 -16.83 6.09
CA LEU A 73 9.30 -16.76 4.90
C LEU A 73 8.72 -17.51 3.70
N ALA A 74 8.04 -18.63 3.91
CA ALA A 74 7.40 -19.38 2.83
C ALA A 74 6.34 -18.53 2.10
N TYR A 75 5.55 -17.74 2.82
CA TYR A 75 4.56 -16.82 2.21
C TYR A 75 5.23 -15.64 1.49
N TYR A 76 6.27 -15.05 2.08
CA TYR A 76 7.04 -14.01 1.39
C TYR A 76 7.67 -14.53 0.09
N GLN A 77 8.26 -15.73 0.12
CA GLN A 77 8.84 -16.34 -1.06
C GLN A 77 7.78 -16.67 -2.11
N ALA A 78 6.59 -17.15 -1.69
CA ALA A 78 5.48 -17.38 -2.61
C ALA A 78 5.05 -16.09 -3.32
N ALA A 79 5.00 -14.95 -2.60
CA ALA A 79 4.70 -13.66 -3.20
C ALA A 79 5.81 -13.22 -4.19
N LEU A 80 7.09 -13.35 -3.81
CA LEU A 80 8.23 -13.04 -4.69
C LEU A 80 8.21 -13.87 -5.99
N ASN A 81 7.82 -15.15 -5.90
CA ASN A 81 7.74 -16.04 -7.06
C ASN A 81 6.63 -15.67 -8.06
N LEU A 82 5.64 -14.88 -7.65
CA LEU A 82 4.57 -14.40 -8.54
C LEU A 82 4.95 -13.12 -9.29
N MET A 83 5.96 -12.39 -8.79
CA MET A 83 6.32 -11.08 -9.30
C MET A 83 7.49 -11.20 -10.27
N PRO A 84 7.35 -10.75 -11.53
CA PRO A 84 8.50 -10.46 -12.35
C PRO A 84 9.24 -9.28 -11.70
N ILE A 85 10.50 -9.50 -11.40
CA ILE A 85 11.39 -8.52 -10.80
C ILE A 85 12.54 -8.35 -11.79
N SER A 86 12.83 -7.12 -12.14
CA SER A 86 13.90 -6.74 -13.07
C SER A 86 14.81 -5.72 -12.41
N ARG A 87 16.08 -5.65 -12.82
CA ARG A 87 16.99 -4.58 -12.38
C ARG A 87 16.47 -3.22 -12.79
N SER A 88 16.68 -2.21 -11.94
CA SER A 88 16.38 -0.82 -12.30
C SER A 88 17.34 -0.30 -13.38
N ILE A 89 18.61 -0.77 -13.38
CA ILE A 89 19.60 -0.49 -14.42
C ILE A 89 19.98 -1.82 -15.09
N PRO A 90 19.81 -1.97 -16.41
CA PRO A 90 20.23 -3.19 -17.10
C PRO A 90 21.73 -3.45 -16.91
N LYS A 91 22.12 -4.71 -16.66
CA LYS A 91 23.48 -5.15 -16.27
C LYS A 91 24.64 -4.66 -17.16
N HIS A 92 24.37 -4.29 -18.40
CA HIS A 92 25.37 -3.86 -19.38
C HIS A 92 25.21 -2.40 -19.81
N THR A 93 24.40 -1.63 -19.09
CA THR A 93 24.20 -0.21 -19.31
C THR A 93 25.11 0.56 -18.35
N PRO A 94 26.12 1.31 -18.86
CA PRO A 94 26.91 2.18 -18.01
C PRO A 94 26.04 3.23 -17.34
N GLU A 95 26.19 3.41 -16.02
CA GLU A 95 25.53 4.47 -15.26
C GLU A 95 26.62 5.24 -14.49
N GLN A 96 27.04 6.37 -15.07
CA GLN A 96 28.18 7.15 -14.56
C GLN A 96 27.91 7.79 -13.20
N PHE A 97 26.68 8.16 -12.90
CA PHE A 97 26.32 8.81 -11.63
C PHE A 97 26.40 7.82 -10.47
N TYR A 98 25.80 6.64 -10.62
CA TYR A 98 25.84 5.52 -9.70
C TYR A 98 27.28 5.03 -9.51
N GLU A 99 28.04 4.81 -10.60
CA GLU A 99 29.46 4.45 -10.51
C GLU A 99 30.27 5.51 -9.76
N THR A 100 29.98 6.80 -10.00
CA THR A 100 30.65 7.90 -9.27
C THR A 100 30.31 7.87 -7.79
N ILE A 101 29.05 7.64 -7.41
CA ILE A 101 28.65 7.49 -6.00
C ILE A 101 29.42 6.33 -5.37
N LEU A 102 29.36 5.14 -5.98
CA LEU A 102 30.01 3.94 -5.46
C LEU A 102 31.52 4.13 -5.25
N ASN A 103 32.20 4.78 -6.19
CA ASN A 103 33.64 5.06 -6.11
C ASN A 103 34.01 6.09 -5.03
N ASN A 104 33.06 6.87 -4.55
CA ASN A 104 33.28 7.91 -3.52
C ASN A 104 32.59 7.57 -2.18
N LEU A 105 32.10 6.33 -2.01
CA LEU A 105 31.51 5.92 -0.73
C LEU A 105 32.56 5.97 0.39
N PRO A 106 32.21 6.52 1.57
CA PRO A 106 33.01 6.37 2.77
C PRO A 106 33.27 4.89 3.08
N ASN A 107 34.42 4.57 3.67
CA ASN A 107 34.83 3.18 3.94
C ASN A 107 33.91 2.43 4.92
N ASP A 108 33.15 3.17 5.72
CA ASP A 108 32.15 2.67 6.66
C ASP A 108 30.78 2.43 6.03
N ILE A 109 30.58 2.80 4.76
CA ILE A 109 29.35 2.51 4.00
C ILE A 109 29.56 1.27 3.12
N ALA A 110 28.76 0.23 3.36
CA ALA A 110 28.82 -1.01 2.59
C ALA A 110 28.14 -0.86 1.21
N ASN A 111 28.81 -1.31 0.15
CA ASN A 111 28.19 -1.51 -1.16
C ASN A 111 27.61 -2.93 -1.25
N LEU A 112 26.29 -3.06 -1.17
CA LEU A 112 25.59 -4.33 -1.33
C LEU A 112 25.40 -4.60 -2.83
N ALA A 113 26.44 -5.19 -3.43
CA ALA A 113 26.39 -5.56 -4.83
C ALA A 113 25.33 -6.65 -5.07
N ASP A 114 24.64 -6.57 -6.21
CA ASP A 114 23.81 -7.67 -6.70
C ASP A 114 24.72 -8.84 -7.13
N GLU A 115 24.79 -9.88 -6.30
CA GLU A 115 25.52 -11.14 -6.56
C GLU A 115 24.87 -11.99 -7.67
N GLY A 116 23.95 -11.43 -8.46
CA GLY A 116 23.27 -12.10 -9.56
C GLY A 116 21.91 -12.68 -9.16
N ASN A 117 21.29 -12.12 -8.12
CA ASN A 117 19.94 -12.49 -7.69
C ASN A 117 19.09 -11.23 -7.49
N GLU A 118 18.33 -10.88 -8.52
CA GLU A 118 17.47 -9.70 -8.58
C GLU A 118 16.41 -9.67 -7.47
N HIS A 119 16.17 -10.80 -6.79
CA HIS A 119 15.28 -10.88 -5.64
C HIS A 119 15.92 -10.47 -4.30
N GLN A 120 17.23 -10.24 -4.22
CA GLN A 120 17.97 -10.14 -2.95
C GLN A 120 18.30 -8.73 -2.48
N THR A 121 17.77 -7.66 -3.09
CA THR A 121 17.98 -6.30 -2.56
C THR A 121 17.48 -6.23 -1.11
N ARG A 122 18.44 -6.21 -0.19
CA ARG A 122 18.26 -5.99 1.24
C ARG A 122 18.88 -4.65 1.56
N LEU A 123 18.18 -3.84 2.34
CA LEU A 123 18.79 -2.68 2.95
C LEU A 123 19.36 -3.11 4.29
N SER A 124 20.61 -2.75 4.54
CA SER A 124 21.19 -2.78 5.89
C SER A 124 21.54 -1.36 6.32
N MET A 125 21.72 -1.15 7.62
CA MET A 125 22.26 0.11 8.11
C MET A 125 23.60 0.39 7.43
N ASP A 126 23.86 1.67 7.16
CA ASP A 126 25.13 2.15 6.60
C ASP A 126 25.51 1.44 5.29
N SER A 127 24.56 1.35 4.36
CA SER A 127 24.78 0.68 3.07
C SER A 127 24.11 1.37 1.88
N VAL A 128 24.65 1.10 0.69
CA VAL A 128 24.11 1.49 -0.62
C VAL A 128 23.88 0.23 -1.45
N ALA A 129 22.74 0.17 -2.15
CA ALA A 129 22.39 -0.94 -3.03
C ALA A 129 21.64 -0.41 -4.26
N GLU A 130 21.82 -1.09 -5.39
CA GLU A 130 20.91 -0.98 -6.52
C GLU A 130 19.60 -1.69 -6.17
N PHE A 131 18.46 -1.04 -6.38
CA PHE A 131 17.15 -1.67 -6.16
C PHE A 131 16.62 -2.32 -7.43
N SER A 132 15.96 -3.48 -7.26
CA SER A 132 15.15 -4.10 -8.30
C SER A 132 13.73 -3.55 -8.28
N VAL A 133 13.06 -3.62 -9.43
CA VAL A 133 11.70 -3.15 -9.62
C VAL A 133 10.75 -4.27 -10.05
N ALA A 134 9.53 -4.27 -9.52
CA ALA A 134 8.46 -5.19 -9.89
C ALA A 134 7.89 -4.85 -11.28
N CYS A 135 8.59 -5.30 -12.32
CA CYS A 135 8.17 -5.18 -13.71
C CYS A 135 8.71 -6.34 -14.55
N TYR A 136 8.07 -6.54 -15.70
CA TYR A 136 8.57 -7.44 -16.73
C TYR A 136 9.83 -6.86 -17.40
N PRO A 137 10.68 -7.69 -18.05
CA PRO A 137 11.90 -7.22 -18.71
C PRO A 137 11.70 -6.15 -19.80
N ASN A 138 10.47 -6.03 -20.33
CA ASN A 138 10.08 -4.97 -21.26
C ASN A 138 9.55 -3.71 -20.56
N GLU A 139 9.85 -3.55 -19.26
CA GLU A 139 9.46 -2.44 -18.38
C GLU A 139 7.96 -2.33 -18.09
N LEU A 140 7.14 -3.28 -18.56
CA LEU A 140 5.71 -3.33 -18.24
C LEU A 140 5.53 -3.54 -16.73
N ARG A 141 4.80 -2.63 -16.08
CA ARG A 141 4.47 -2.70 -14.66
C ARG A 141 3.79 -4.03 -14.31
N TRP A 142 4.19 -4.63 -13.20
CA TRP A 142 3.42 -5.71 -12.59
C TRP A 142 2.52 -5.15 -11.48
N THR A 143 1.33 -5.72 -11.35
CA THR A 143 0.37 -5.41 -10.28
C THR A 143 -0.40 -6.68 -9.91
N SER A 144 -0.87 -6.77 -8.67
CA SER A 144 -1.73 -7.86 -8.21
C SER A 144 -3.04 -7.97 -9.01
N ALA A 145 -3.45 -6.93 -9.75
CA ALA A 145 -4.60 -6.99 -10.66
C ALA A 145 -4.45 -8.09 -11.72
N TYR A 146 -3.23 -8.47 -12.11
CA TYR A 146 -3.01 -9.57 -13.06
C TYR A 146 -3.54 -10.91 -12.53
N LEU A 147 -3.58 -11.11 -11.21
CA LEU A 147 -4.16 -12.31 -10.59
C LEU A 147 -5.69 -12.39 -10.76
N LEU A 148 -6.32 -11.29 -11.15
CA LEU A 148 -7.76 -11.17 -11.40
C LEU A 148 -8.09 -11.14 -12.89
N HIS A 149 -7.10 -11.25 -13.77
CA HIS A 149 -7.31 -11.30 -15.21
C HIS A 149 -8.06 -12.58 -15.61
N ASP A 150 -8.98 -12.48 -16.58
CA ASP A 150 -9.87 -13.60 -16.97
C ASP A 150 -9.12 -14.88 -17.40
N SER A 151 -7.88 -14.74 -17.87
CA SER A 151 -7.05 -15.90 -18.27
C SER A 151 -6.51 -16.72 -17.10
N VAL A 152 -6.49 -16.17 -15.87
CA VAL A 152 -5.92 -16.82 -14.68
C VAL A 152 -6.88 -16.85 -13.49
N ARG A 153 -7.91 -15.98 -13.50
CA ARG A 153 -8.89 -15.88 -12.43
C ARG A 153 -9.71 -17.18 -12.30
N PRO A 154 -9.91 -17.71 -11.08
CA PRO A 154 -10.81 -18.84 -10.87
C PRO A 154 -12.24 -18.55 -11.35
N SER A 155 -12.91 -19.54 -11.94
CA SER A 155 -14.27 -19.37 -12.49
C SER A 155 -15.34 -19.07 -11.44
N ASN A 156 -15.06 -19.39 -10.17
CA ASN A 156 -15.92 -19.09 -9.03
C ASN A 156 -15.63 -17.73 -8.37
N LEU A 157 -14.70 -16.94 -8.90
CA LEU A 157 -14.39 -15.60 -8.38
C LEU A 157 -15.11 -14.51 -9.17
N THR A 158 -16.07 -13.85 -8.52
CA THR A 158 -16.72 -12.64 -9.05
C THR A 158 -15.97 -11.40 -8.58
N VAL A 159 -15.60 -10.52 -9.50
CA VAL A 159 -15.01 -9.22 -9.18
C VAL A 159 -16.00 -8.12 -9.55
N LEU A 160 -16.45 -7.38 -8.55
CA LEU A 160 -17.32 -6.22 -8.72
C LEU A 160 -16.45 -4.95 -8.65
N SER A 161 -16.25 -4.29 -9.80
CA SER A 161 -15.58 -2.98 -9.87
C SER A 161 -16.58 -1.83 -9.72
N ASN A 162 -16.06 -0.61 -9.53
CA ASN A 162 -16.88 0.59 -9.28
C ASN A 162 -17.89 0.40 -8.13
N ALA A 163 -17.46 -0.37 -7.14
CA ALA A 163 -18.24 -0.73 -5.98
C ALA A 163 -17.42 -0.43 -4.73
N VAL A 164 -18.07 0.22 -3.78
CA VAL A 164 -17.40 0.77 -2.61
C VAL A 164 -18.06 0.17 -1.37
N VAL A 165 -17.28 -0.53 -0.56
CA VAL A 165 -17.78 -1.11 0.70
C VAL A 165 -17.95 0.00 1.74
N GLY A 166 -19.19 0.20 2.19
CA GLY A 166 -19.51 1.17 3.24
C GLY A 166 -19.24 0.63 4.63
N LYS A 167 -19.87 -0.48 4.99
CA LYS A 167 -19.71 -1.09 6.30
C LYS A 167 -19.96 -2.59 6.24
N VAL A 168 -19.43 -3.31 7.20
CA VAL A 168 -19.83 -4.67 7.54
C VAL A 168 -21.15 -4.61 8.32
N VAL A 169 -22.08 -5.48 7.95
CA VAL A 169 -23.31 -5.70 8.71
C VAL A 169 -22.98 -6.67 9.83
N LEU A 170 -23.03 -6.19 11.07
CA LEU A 170 -22.74 -6.98 12.28
C LEU A 170 -24.03 -7.20 13.08
N GLU A 171 -24.09 -8.33 13.76
CA GLU A 171 -25.15 -8.68 14.70
C GLU A 171 -24.56 -9.32 15.96
N LYS A 172 -25.28 -9.25 17.08
CA LYS A 172 -24.95 -9.99 18.30
C LYS A 172 -25.79 -11.27 18.35
N VAL A 173 -25.14 -12.43 18.25
CA VAL A 173 -25.76 -13.75 18.36
C VAL A 173 -25.07 -14.49 19.49
N ASN A 174 -25.83 -14.96 20.48
CA ASN A 174 -25.28 -15.69 21.64
C ASN A 174 -24.10 -14.95 22.32
N ASN A 175 -24.22 -13.63 22.47
CA ASN A 175 -23.19 -12.76 23.04
C ASN A 175 -21.87 -12.69 22.24
N GLN A 176 -21.88 -13.14 20.98
CA GLN A 176 -20.79 -13.00 20.03
C GLN A 176 -21.18 -12.03 18.91
N VAL A 177 -20.22 -11.21 18.49
CA VAL A 177 -20.38 -10.35 17.32
C VAL A 177 -20.11 -11.20 16.07
N VAL A 178 -21.09 -11.26 15.18
CA VAL A 178 -21.01 -12.03 13.93
C VAL A 178 -21.25 -11.12 12.74
N ALA A 179 -20.49 -11.33 11.67
CA ALA A 179 -20.73 -10.65 10.40
C ALA A 179 -21.81 -11.36 9.60
N LYS A 180 -22.66 -10.59 8.93
CA LYS A 180 -23.78 -11.07 8.09
C LYS A 180 -23.68 -10.68 6.63
N GLY A 181 -22.74 -9.78 6.30
CA GLY A 181 -22.61 -9.24 4.96
C GLY A 181 -21.94 -7.86 4.97
N VAL A 182 -21.97 -7.21 3.81
CA VAL A 182 -21.47 -5.85 3.62
C VAL A 182 -22.50 -4.98 2.93
N VAL A 183 -22.56 -3.71 3.32
CA VAL A 183 -23.26 -2.68 2.55
C VAL A 183 -22.28 -2.16 1.50
N ILE A 184 -22.70 -2.23 0.24
CA ILE A 184 -21.91 -1.82 -0.93
C ILE A 184 -22.65 -0.68 -1.60
N GLN A 185 -21.93 0.40 -1.89
CA GLN A 185 -22.38 1.47 -2.77
C GLN A 185 -21.91 1.15 -4.19
N ILE A 186 -22.86 1.10 -5.13
CA ILE A 186 -22.60 0.90 -6.55
C ILE A 186 -23.11 2.11 -7.33
N ASP A 187 -22.36 2.52 -8.35
CA ASP A 187 -22.80 3.58 -9.26
C ASP A 187 -23.77 2.97 -10.29
N GLU A 188 -25.01 3.47 -10.36
CA GLU A 188 -26.04 3.05 -11.32
C GLU A 188 -26.49 4.28 -12.13
N GLY A 189 -25.70 4.62 -13.17
CA GLY A 189 -25.92 5.85 -13.96
C GLY A 189 -25.45 7.10 -13.20
N ALA A 190 -26.37 8.03 -12.94
CA ALA A 190 -26.08 9.26 -12.17
C ALA A 190 -26.38 9.12 -10.66
N GLU A 191 -26.98 8.00 -10.24
CA GLU A 191 -27.36 7.76 -8.84
C GLU A 191 -26.43 6.73 -8.19
N ARG A 192 -26.15 6.95 -6.89
CA ARG A 192 -25.50 5.95 -6.04
C ARG A 192 -26.56 5.11 -5.36
N LYS A 193 -26.45 3.80 -5.51
CA LYS A 193 -27.35 2.83 -4.87
C LYS A 193 -26.62 2.05 -3.81
N GLU A 194 -27.28 1.84 -2.67
CA GLU A 194 -26.82 0.92 -1.64
C GLU A 194 -27.46 -0.45 -1.83
N VAL A 195 -26.61 -1.47 -1.85
CA VAL A 195 -27.00 -2.88 -1.87
C VAL A 195 -26.34 -3.62 -0.71
N VAL A 196 -26.99 -4.66 -0.21
CA VAL A 196 -26.43 -5.51 0.86
C VAL A 196 -26.06 -6.85 0.26
N ALA A 197 -24.76 -7.15 0.22
CA ALA A 197 -24.27 -8.48 -0.10
C ALA A 197 -24.25 -9.31 1.19
N ARG A 198 -25.06 -10.35 1.26
CA ARG A 198 -25.15 -11.23 2.44
C ARG A 198 -24.16 -12.36 2.35
N LEU A 199 -23.62 -12.77 3.50
CA LEU A 199 -22.82 -13.97 3.60
C LEU A 199 -23.71 -15.21 3.48
N GLU A 200 -23.19 -16.21 2.76
CA GLU A 200 -23.72 -17.56 2.81
C GLU A 200 -23.37 -18.24 4.15
N GLU A 201 -23.95 -19.41 4.40
CA GLU A 201 -23.59 -20.22 5.56
C GLU A 201 -22.08 -20.55 5.51
N HIS A 202 -21.36 -20.30 6.61
CA HIS A 202 -19.90 -20.43 6.71
C HIS A 202 -19.07 -19.46 5.86
N GLY A 203 -19.69 -18.44 5.26
CA GLY A 203 -18.96 -17.38 4.56
C GLY A 203 -18.20 -16.46 5.53
N GLU A 204 -17.14 -15.83 5.02
CA GLU A 204 -16.30 -14.89 5.76
C GLU A 204 -16.16 -13.57 5.01
N ILE A 205 -15.76 -12.50 5.72
CA ILE A 205 -15.42 -11.20 5.14
C ILE A 205 -13.95 -10.93 5.42
N ALA A 206 -13.15 -10.84 4.36
CA ALA A 206 -11.78 -10.33 4.43
C ALA A 206 -11.77 -8.86 4.00
N LEU A 207 -11.35 -7.96 4.89
CA LEU A 207 -11.17 -6.55 4.57
C LEU A 207 -9.75 -6.32 4.06
N THR A 208 -9.61 -6.08 2.76
CA THR A 208 -8.33 -5.83 2.09
C THR A 208 -8.27 -4.43 1.46
N GLY A 209 -9.01 -3.47 2.03
CA GLY A 209 -9.15 -2.10 1.53
C GLY A 209 -8.01 -1.15 1.90
N GLY A 210 -6.81 -1.66 2.18
CA GLY A 210 -5.65 -0.86 2.59
C GLY A 210 -5.73 -0.31 4.02
N ALA A 211 -4.65 0.34 4.45
CA ALA A 211 -4.50 0.87 5.81
C ALA A 211 -5.53 1.97 6.16
N PHE A 212 -5.99 2.73 5.16
CA PHE A 212 -7.01 3.75 5.33
C PHE A 212 -8.42 3.16 5.16
N GLY A 213 -8.70 2.55 4.02
CA GLY A 213 -10.05 2.10 3.67
C GLY A 213 -10.59 1.01 4.60
N ALA A 214 -9.76 0.04 5.01
CA ALA A 214 -10.20 -1.03 5.92
C ALA A 214 -10.57 -0.48 7.31
N VAL A 215 -9.79 0.47 7.83
CA VAL A 215 -10.07 1.12 9.13
C VAL A 215 -11.39 1.89 9.08
N SER A 216 -11.60 2.70 8.03
CA SER A 216 -12.86 3.46 7.89
C SER A 216 -14.08 2.52 7.80
N VAL A 217 -13.95 1.38 7.11
CA VAL A 217 -15.01 0.36 7.07
C VAL A 217 -15.26 -0.24 8.45
N LEU A 218 -14.22 -0.64 9.19
CA LEU A 218 -14.35 -1.19 10.55
C LEU A 218 -15.06 -0.20 11.48
N GLN A 219 -14.62 1.04 11.50
CA GLN A 219 -15.19 2.05 12.39
C GLN A 219 -16.65 2.37 12.03
N ARG A 220 -17.00 2.50 10.73
CA ARG A 220 -18.42 2.63 10.31
C ARG A 220 -19.28 1.40 10.63
N SER A 221 -18.65 0.25 10.84
CA SER A 221 -19.32 -0.99 11.24
C SER A 221 -19.53 -1.08 12.76
N GLY A 222 -19.00 -0.12 13.55
CA GLY A 222 -19.06 -0.17 15.01
C GLY A 222 -17.89 -0.93 15.65
N VAL A 223 -16.76 -1.06 14.94
CA VAL A 223 -15.52 -1.68 15.45
C VAL A 223 -14.41 -0.62 15.49
N GLY A 224 -13.98 -0.26 16.70
CA GLY A 224 -12.92 0.73 16.91
C GLY A 224 -13.03 1.45 18.26
N PRO A 225 -12.30 2.56 18.47
CA PRO A 225 -12.26 3.23 19.77
C PRO A 225 -13.65 3.80 20.10
N ARG A 226 -14.27 3.35 21.19
CA ARG A 226 -15.64 3.76 21.57
C ARG A 226 -15.87 5.26 21.50
N ALA A 227 -14.98 6.05 22.08
CA ALA A 227 -15.11 7.51 22.10
C ALA A 227 -15.16 8.12 20.69
N VAL A 228 -14.37 7.59 19.75
CA VAL A 228 -14.36 8.01 18.34
C VAL A 228 -15.67 7.64 17.65
N LEU A 229 -16.13 6.40 17.86
CA LEU A 229 -17.37 5.89 17.27
C LEU A 229 -18.61 6.66 17.77
N GLU A 230 -18.70 6.89 19.08
CA GLU A 230 -19.78 7.66 19.70
C GLU A 230 -19.76 9.12 19.23
N ALA A 231 -18.58 9.75 19.17
CA ALA A 231 -18.43 11.12 18.66
C ALA A 231 -18.85 11.25 17.19
N ALA A 232 -18.67 10.19 16.40
CA ALA A 232 -19.09 10.08 15.00
C ALA A 232 -20.59 9.77 14.83
N GLY A 233 -21.32 9.46 15.91
CA GLY A 233 -22.74 9.13 15.88
C GLY A 233 -23.03 7.70 15.43
N ILE A 234 -22.09 6.78 15.57
CA ILE A 234 -22.31 5.36 15.30
C ILE A 234 -23.20 4.78 16.39
N ALA A 235 -24.41 4.36 16.00
CA ALA A 235 -25.47 3.97 16.94
C ALA A 235 -25.12 2.77 17.81
N GLU A 236 -24.32 1.82 17.29
CA GLU A 236 -23.91 0.62 18.02
C GLU A 236 -22.39 0.40 17.93
N VAL A 237 -21.75 0.32 19.09
CA VAL A 237 -20.37 -0.14 19.24
C VAL A 237 -20.40 -1.65 19.49
N PHE A 238 -20.04 -2.42 18.47
CA PHE A 238 -19.95 -3.88 18.56
C PHE A 238 -18.67 -4.32 19.25
N VAL A 239 -17.54 -3.70 18.90
CA VAL A 239 -16.23 -4.00 19.47
C VAL A 239 -15.51 -2.71 19.78
N ASP A 240 -15.21 -2.50 21.06
CA ASP A 240 -14.40 -1.39 21.54
C ASP A 240 -12.93 -1.78 21.43
N ASN A 241 -12.27 -1.33 20.36
CA ASN A 241 -10.87 -1.63 20.11
C ASN A 241 -10.10 -0.32 19.90
N PRO A 242 -9.32 0.14 20.90
CA PRO A 242 -8.58 1.38 20.82
C PRO A 242 -7.46 1.34 19.78
N GLU A 243 -7.02 0.18 19.27
CA GLU A 243 -5.93 0.10 18.29
C GLU A 243 -6.41 0.37 16.86
N VAL A 244 -7.71 0.33 16.59
CA VAL A 244 -8.25 0.53 15.24
C VAL A 244 -8.15 2.00 14.84
N GLY A 245 -7.35 2.27 13.81
CA GLY A 245 -7.09 3.62 13.30
C GLY A 245 -5.87 4.28 13.92
N HIS A 246 -5.03 3.52 14.62
CA HIS A 246 -3.72 3.95 15.08
C HIS A 246 -2.62 3.30 14.23
N GLY A 247 -1.55 4.05 13.97
CA GLY A 247 -0.42 3.62 13.16
C GLY A 247 0.51 4.78 12.82
N VAL A 248 1.68 4.47 12.27
CA VAL A 248 2.63 5.43 11.72
C VAL A 248 3.06 4.97 10.34
N ASP A 249 3.34 5.93 9.47
CA ASP A 249 3.93 5.68 8.15
C ASP A 249 5.37 6.20 8.13
N HIS A 250 6.11 5.87 7.08
CA HIS A 250 7.48 6.34 6.89
C HIS A 250 7.48 7.79 6.41
N PRO A 251 8.14 8.73 7.12
CA PRO A 251 8.27 10.09 6.65
C PRO A 251 9.24 10.13 5.45
N GLU A 252 8.80 10.71 4.35
CA GLU A 252 9.63 10.94 3.16
C GLU A 252 10.23 12.34 3.18
N ILE A 253 11.52 12.43 2.87
CA ILE A 253 12.23 13.70 2.68
C ILE A 253 12.85 13.67 1.28
N SER A 254 12.43 14.59 0.42
CA SER A 254 13.01 14.74 -0.92
C SER A 254 14.15 15.73 -0.90
N VAL A 255 15.34 15.30 -1.33
CA VAL A 255 16.50 16.18 -1.58
C VAL A 255 16.66 16.32 -3.09
N MET A 256 16.46 17.52 -3.61
CA MET A 256 16.55 17.82 -5.03
C MET A 256 17.91 18.42 -5.37
N TYR A 257 18.50 17.92 -6.46
CA TYR A 257 19.77 18.42 -6.99
C TYR A 257 19.55 18.96 -8.40
N GLU A 258 20.20 20.09 -8.72
CA GLU A 258 20.24 20.62 -10.07
C GLU A 258 21.36 19.94 -10.86
N TRP A 259 21.02 19.46 -12.06
CA TRP A 259 21.99 18.85 -12.98
C TRP A 259 22.65 19.92 -13.85
N LEU A 260 23.98 19.88 -13.99
CA LEU A 260 24.69 20.81 -14.87
C LEU A 260 24.72 20.28 -16.31
N ASP A 261 24.38 21.12 -17.29
CA ASP A 261 24.31 20.78 -18.72
C ASP A 261 25.56 20.08 -19.29
N LYS A 262 26.73 20.35 -18.71
CA LYS A 262 28.01 19.74 -19.12
C LYS A 262 28.06 18.22 -18.93
N TRP A 263 27.11 17.66 -18.17
CA TRP A 263 26.98 16.23 -17.91
C TRP A 263 25.79 15.60 -18.66
N ASN A 264 25.14 16.33 -19.57
CA ASN A 264 24.16 15.74 -20.47
C ASN A 264 24.86 14.83 -21.47
N LEU A 265 24.24 13.68 -21.78
CA LEU A 265 24.67 12.86 -22.91
C LEU A 265 24.54 13.69 -24.20
N SER A 266 25.39 13.42 -25.20
CA SER A 266 25.52 14.23 -26.43
C SER A 266 24.21 14.43 -27.22
N ASP A 267 23.18 13.65 -26.89
CA ASP A 267 21.95 13.51 -27.66
C ASP A 267 20.72 14.11 -26.94
N THR A 268 20.91 15.05 -26.00
CA THR A 268 19.81 15.75 -25.28
C THR A 268 18.85 14.87 -24.49
N GLU A 269 19.14 13.57 -24.36
CA GLU A 269 18.43 12.71 -23.43
C GLU A 269 18.82 13.13 -22.01
N LEU A 270 17.82 13.63 -21.26
CA LEU A 270 17.92 13.66 -19.81
C LEU A 270 18.35 12.25 -19.36
N PRO A 271 19.28 12.10 -18.38
CA PRO A 271 19.50 10.81 -17.73
C PRO A 271 18.12 10.25 -17.37
N ARG A 272 17.86 8.97 -17.61
CA ARG A 272 16.55 8.35 -17.34
C ARG A 272 16.15 8.70 -15.90
N GLY A 273 15.33 9.76 -15.77
CA GLY A 273 14.88 10.27 -14.49
C GLY A 273 14.12 9.16 -13.82
N GLY A 274 14.35 9.00 -12.52
CA GLY A 274 13.92 7.84 -11.76
C GLY A 274 12.51 7.37 -12.10
N VAL A 275 12.34 6.06 -11.99
CA VAL A 275 11.12 5.23 -12.12
C VAL A 275 9.85 5.85 -11.52
N MET A 276 10.02 6.84 -10.65
CA MET A 276 9.04 7.76 -10.11
C MET A 276 8.64 8.80 -11.17
N GLY A 277 7.68 8.46 -12.03
CA GLY A 277 6.97 9.44 -12.84
C GLY A 277 6.11 10.37 -11.98
N TRP A 278 6.71 11.10 -11.03
CA TRP A 278 6.05 12.26 -10.43
C TRP A 278 5.77 13.21 -11.58
N PRO A 279 4.50 13.57 -11.84
CA PRO A 279 4.23 14.76 -12.59
C PRO A 279 4.64 15.92 -11.68
N PHE A 280 5.93 16.26 -11.62
CA PHE A 280 6.33 17.60 -11.26
C PHE A 280 5.81 18.45 -12.41
N GLY A 281 4.61 19.01 -12.21
CA GLY A 281 3.89 19.78 -13.20
C GLY A 281 4.80 20.84 -13.80
N ALA A 282 4.92 20.78 -15.13
CA ALA A 282 5.19 21.97 -15.93
C ALA A 282 3.89 22.78 -16.05
#